data_AF-A0A453IAV0-F1
#
_entry.id   AF-A0A453IAV0-F1
#
_cell.length_a   1.000
_cell.length_b   1.000
_cell.length_c   1.000
_cell.angle_alpha   90.00
_cell.angle_beta   90.00
_cell.angle_gamma   90.00
#
_symmetry.space_group_name_H-M   'P 1'
#
loop_
_entity.id
_entity.type
_entity.pdbx_description
1 polymer ?
#
loop_
_entity_poly.entity_id
_entity_poly.type
_entity_poly.pdbx_seq_one_letter_code
_entity_poly.pdbx_strand_id
1 'polypeptide(L)'
;MDTHVGSVDGPSPAAVNGAVGCPASAPGCPIMSSHPVVSAGEASLGRHLARRLVQVGVSDVFAVPGDFNLTLLDHLVDEPGLRLIGCCNELNAGYAADGYARARGVGACAVTFTVGGLSVLNAIAGAYSENLPVICIAGGPNSNDYGTNRILHHTIGIPDFSQELRCFQTVTCHQAVVTNLDDAHEQIDTAIATALRESKPVYLSISCNLPGLPHPTFTRDPVPFFLAPRMSNKMGLEAAVEATVEFLNKAVKPVLVAGPKLRVAKAGKAFVDLVDASGYAYAIMPSAKGFVPETHPQRTRPSSCSLSVSSSGTARHSAAS
;
A
#
# COMPACT_ATOMS: atom_id res chain seq x y z
N MET A 1 -41.38 -18.91 -34.82
CA MET A 1 -41.63 -20.01 -35.75
C MET A 1 -40.41 -20.15 -36.64
N ASP A 2 -40.00 -21.40 -36.83
CA ASP A 2 -39.06 -21.92 -37.82
C ASP A 2 -37.55 -21.74 -37.62
N THR A 3 -37.00 -22.76 -36.96
CA THR A 3 -35.69 -23.37 -37.19
C THR A 3 -35.53 -23.90 -38.60
N HIS A 4 -34.32 -23.81 -39.19
CA HIS A 4 -33.85 -24.83 -40.12
C HIS A 4 -32.37 -25.15 -39.89
N VAL A 5 -32.13 -26.45 -39.75
CA VAL A 5 -30.85 -27.15 -39.54
C VAL A 5 -30.51 -27.91 -40.82
N GLY A 6 -29.21 -28.03 -41.09
CA GLY A 6 -28.58 -29.17 -41.78
C GLY A 6 -27.84 -28.79 -43.07
N SER A 7 -26.81 -29.49 -43.54
CA SER A 7 -25.91 -30.52 -43.01
C SER A 7 -25.00 -30.94 -44.18
N VAL A 8 -23.67 -30.92 -43.97
CA VAL A 8 -22.63 -31.92 -44.33
C VAL A 8 -22.55 -32.48 -45.77
N ASP A 9 -21.36 -32.42 -46.41
CA ASP A 9 -20.56 -33.59 -46.87
C ASP A 9 -19.34 -33.19 -47.76
N GLY A 10 -18.21 -33.88 -47.56
CA GLY A 10 -16.90 -33.72 -48.23
C GLY A 10 -16.84 -34.26 -49.68
N PRO A 11 -15.68 -34.64 -50.28
CA PRO A 11 -14.42 -35.13 -49.68
C PRO A 11 -13.09 -34.60 -50.27
N SER A 12 -11.97 -35.00 -49.65
CA SER A 12 -10.57 -34.93 -50.16
C SER A 12 -10.24 -36.17 -51.01
N PRO A 13 -9.25 -36.13 -51.92
CA PRO A 13 -8.08 -37.00 -51.70
C PRO A 13 -6.70 -36.51 -52.22
N ALA A 14 -5.69 -36.90 -51.45
CA ALA A 14 -4.43 -37.59 -51.80
C ALA A 14 -3.22 -36.91 -52.49
N ALA A 15 -2.07 -37.26 -51.90
CA ALA A 15 -0.67 -36.93 -52.15
C ALA A 15 0.00 -37.58 -53.38
N VAL A 16 1.14 -37.02 -53.81
CA VAL A 16 2.24 -37.76 -54.47
C VAL A 16 3.61 -37.20 -54.03
N ASN A 17 4.52 -38.13 -53.71
CA ASN A 17 5.91 -37.96 -53.27
C ASN A 17 6.91 -37.77 -54.43
N GLY A 18 8.09 -37.20 -54.14
CA GLY A 18 9.29 -37.32 -54.98
C GLY A 18 10.55 -36.77 -54.29
N ALA A 19 11.47 -37.66 -53.92
CA ALA A 19 12.68 -37.42 -53.12
C ALA A 19 13.97 -37.47 -53.96
N VAL A 20 15.01 -36.70 -53.60
CA VAL A 20 16.45 -37.00 -53.84
C VAL A 20 17.32 -36.33 -52.74
N GLY A 21 18.24 -37.10 -52.10
CA GLY A 21 19.21 -36.67 -51.05
C GLY A 21 20.42 -35.88 -51.59
N CYS A 22 21.44 -35.42 -50.84
CA CYS A 22 22.14 -35.85 -49.61
C CYS A 22 23.08 -34.68 -49.09
N PRO A 23 23.91 -34.82 -48.02
CA PRO A 23 23.95 -33.88 -46.87
C PRO A 23 25.19 -32.95 -46.69
N ALA A 24 25.14 -32.17 -45.59
CA ALA A 24 26.21 -31.66 -44.71
C ALA A 24 26.51 -30.14 -44.76
N SER A 25 26.13 -29.42 -43.70
CA SER A 25 27.00 -28.62 -42.80
C SER A 25 26.17 -27.59 -42.00
N ALA A 26 26.24 -27.66 -40.67
CA ALA A 26 25.77 -26.60 -39.76
C ALA A 26 26.73 -25.40 -39.84
N PRO A 27 26.28 -24.15 -39.60
CA PRO A 27 26.17 -23.69 -38.20
C PRO A 27 25.02 -22.70 -37.89
N GLY A 28 24.58 -22.70 -36.63
CA GLY A 28 24.15 -21.49 -35.90
C GLY A 28 22.70 -21.02 -36.08
N CYS A 29 21.79 -21.49 -35.21
CA CYS A 29 20.55 -20.78 -34.92
C CYS A 29 20.84 -19.58 -34.00
N PRO A 30 20.54 -18.32 -34.37
CA PRO A 30 20.33 -17.29 -33.37
C PRO A 30 18.93 -17.51 -32.80
N ILE A 31 18.87 -17.81 -31.50
CA ILE A 31 17.63 -17.72 -30.73
C ILE A 31 17.27 -16.24 -30.69
N MET A 32 16.39 -15.78 -31.59
CA MET A 32 15.75 -14.49 -31.45
C MET A 32 14.62 -14.65 -30.42
N SER A 33 14.92 -14.30 -29.17
CA SER A 33 13.88 -14.03 -28.17
C SER A 33 13.15 -12.77 -28.59
N SER A 34 11.97 -12.92 -29.19
CA SER A 34 11.04 -11.81 -29.41
C SER A 34 10.48 -11.35 -28.07
N HIS A 35 11.15 -10.39 -27.42
CA HIS A 35 10.51 -9.61 -26.38
C HIS A 35 9.43 -8.73 -27.05
N PRO A 36 8.20 -8.68 -26.52
CA PRO A 36 7.22 -7.72 -27.01
C PRO A 36 7.80 -6.31 -26.78
N VAL A 37 7.85 -5.52 -27.83
CA VAL A 37 8.20 -4.10 -27.76
C VAL A 37 7.05 -3.42 -27.04
N VAL A 38 7.18 -3.28 -25.73
CA VAL A 38 6.30 -2.48 -24.88
C VAL A 38 6.28 -1.06 -25.45
N SER A 39 5.09 -0.54 -25.75
CA SER A 39 4.96 0.79 -26.36
C SER A 39 5.57 1.85 -25.43
N ALA A 40 6.21 2.87 -25.99
CA ALA A 40 6.93 3.89 -25.22
C ALA A 40 6.06 4.62 -24.18
N GLY A 41 4.73 4.62 -24.34
CA GLY A 41 3.79 5.16 -23.34
C GLY A 41 3.49 4.23 -22.16
N GLU A 42 3.91 2.96 -22.22
CA GLU A 42 3.65 1.97 -21.17
C GLU A 42 4.78 1.85 -20.14
N ALA A 43 5.98 2.31 -20.48
CA ALA A 43 7.17 2.25 -19.64
C ALA A 43 7.44 3.57 -18.92
N SER A 44 6.42 4.08 -18.21
CA SER A 44 6.47 5.39 -17.54
C SER A 44 6.33 5.27 -16.02
N LEU A 45 6.87 6.24 -15.30
CA LEU A 45 6.80 6.32 -13.85
C LEU A 45 5.35 6.39 -13.35
N GLY A 46 4.51 7.19 -14.00
CA GLY A 46 3.11 7.35 -13.61
C GLY A 46 2.35 6.03 -13.68
N ARG A 47 2.56 5.26 -14.76
CA ARG A 47 1.94 3.95 -14.93
C ARG A 47 2.46 2.92 -13.93
N HIS A 48 3.76 2.96 -13.64
CA HIS A 48 4.34 2.08 -12.61
C HIS A 48 3.70 2.32 -11.24
N LEU A 49 3.59 3.58 -10.80
CA LEU A 49 2.92 3.91 -9.54
C LEU A 49 1.46 3.45 -9.54
N ALA A 50 0.72 3.72 -10.61
CA ALA A 50 -0.69 3.33 -10.74
C ALA A 50 -0.85 1.81 -10.61
N ARG A 51 -0.03 1.03 -11.32
CA ARG A 51 0.00 -0.44 -11.24
C ARG A 51 0.31 -0.93 -9.83
N ARG A 52 1.27 -0.32 -9.13
CA ARG A 52 1.59 -0.67 -7.75
C ARG A 52 0.42 -0.44 -6.80
N LEU A 53 -0.30 0.68 -6.96
CA LEU A 53 -1.51 0.96 -6.18
C LEU A 53 -2.58 -0.13 -6.36
N VAL A 54 -2.84 -0.54 -7.61
CA VAL A 54 -3.78 -1.63 -7.91
C VAL A 54 -3.31 -2.95 -7.29
N GLN A 55 -2.01 -3.28 -7.42
CA GLN A 55 -1.44 -4.51 -6.87
C GLN A 55 -1.56 -4.61 -5.33
N VAL A 56 -1.49 -3.48 -4.62
CA VAL A 56 -1.68 -3.46 -3.17
C VAL A 56 -3.14 -3.39 -2.73
N GLY A 57 -4.08 -3.32 -3.67
CA GLY A 57 -5.52 -3.35 -3.42
C GLY A 57 -6.20 -1.99 -3.35
N VAL A 58 -5.54 -0.91 -3.79
CA VAL A 58 -6.18 0.40 -3.97
C VAL A 58 -6.97 0.37 -5.28
N SER A 59 -8.28 0.60 -5.20
CA SER A 59 -9.14 0.80 -6.38
C SER A 59 -9.56 2.24 -6.58
N ASP A 60 -9.43 3.09 -5.55
CA ASP A 60 -9.87 4.47 -5.57
C ASP A 60 -8.76 5.37 -4.99
N VAL A 61 -8.35 6.39 -5.73
CA VAL A 61 -7.38 7.41 -5.29
C VAL A 61 -8.11 8.73 -5.13
N PHE A 62 -8.05 9.31 -3.93
CA PHE A 62 -8.69 10.58 -3.63
C PHE A 62 -7.78 11.74 -3.98
N ALA A 63 -8.19 12.58 -4.93
CA ALA A 63 -7.29 13.56 -5.52
C ALA A 63 -7.85 14.98 -5.51
N VAL A 64 -6.92 15.93 -5.41
CA VAL A 64 -7.14 17.34 -5.70
C VAL A 64 -6.14 17.75 -6.78
N PRO A 65 -6.61 18.04 -8.01
CA PRO A 65 -5.73 18.42 -9.11
C PRO A 65 -5.00 19.75 -8.84
N GLY A 66 -3.71 19.78 -9.19
CA GLY A 66 -2.91 20.99 -9.27
C GLY A 66 -1.77 20.78 -10.26
N ASP A 67 -1.23 21.86 -10.80
CA ASP A 67 -0.25 21.83 -11.90
C ASP A 67 0.98 20.92 -11.66
N PHE A 68 1.45 20.77 -10.41
CA PHE A 68 2.54 19.84 -10.08
C PHE A 68 2.15 18.35 -10.14
N ASN A 69 0.87 17.99 -10.17
CA ASN A 69 0.42 16.59 -10.21
C ASN A 69 -0.41 16.20 -11.45
N LEU A 70 -0.80 17.13 -12.34
CA LEU A 70 -1.69 16.85 -13.48
C LEU A 70 -1.22 15.67 -14.34
N THR A 71 0.04 15.68 -14.80
CA THR A 71 0.60 14.60 -15.62
C THR A 71 0.56 13.25 -14.90
N LEU A 72 0.74 13.24 -13.58
CA LEU A 72 0.62 12.02 -12.80
C LEU A 72 -0.82 11.54 -12.74
N LEU A 73 -1.78 12.47 -12.53
CA LEU A 73 -3.20 12.14 -12.47
C LEU A 73 -3.70 11.54 -13.78
N ASP A 74 -3.24 12.01 -14.94
CA ASP A 74 -3.57 11.43 -16.24
C ASP A 74 -3.20 9.94 -16.29
N HIS A 75 -1.99 9.58 -15.84
CA HIS A 75 -1.57 8.18 -15.76
C HIS A 75 -2.34 7.36 -14.72
N LEU A 76 -2.79 7.96 -13.62
CA LEU A 76 -3.64 7.27 -12.64
C LEU A 76 -5.05 6.99 -13.21
N VAL A 77 -5.58 7.89 -14.04
CA VAL A 77 -6.88 7.74 -14.71
C VAL A 77 -6.81 6.66 -15.79
N ASP A 78 -5.70 6.57 -16.52
CA ASP A 78 -5.50 5.61 -17.61
C ASP A 78 -5.29 4.17 -17.12
N GLU A 79 -4.94 3.95 -15.85
CA GLU A 79 -4.63 2.61 -15.34
C GLU A 79 -5.91 1.81 -15.02
N PRO A 80 -6.11 0.65 -15.67
CA PRO A 80 -7.28 -0.18 -15.42
C PRO A 80 -7.33 -0.69 -13.98
N GLY A 81 -8.50 -0.58 -13.36
CA GLY A 81 -8.74 -1.00 -11.97
C GLY A 81 -8.53 0.10 -10.93
N LEU A 82 -8.04 1.27 -11.35
CA LEU A 82 -7.96 2.46 -10.53
C LEU A 82 -9.05 3.46 -10.94
N ARG A 83 -9.63 4.17 -9.98
CA ARG A 83 -10.53 5.30 -10.20
C ARG A 83 -10.01 6.52 -9.48
N LEU A 84 -9.97 7.64 -10.18
CA LEU A 84 -9.66 8.92 -9.58
C LEU A 84 -10.92 9.56 -9.02
N ILE A 85 -10.94 9.83 -7.72
CA ILE A 85 -12.06 10.44 -7.00
C ILE A 85 -11.69 11.88 -6.65
N GLY A 86 -12.32 12.84 -7.32
CA GLY A 86 -12.12 14.27 -7.03
C GLY A 86 -12.71 14.65 -5.67
N CYS A 87 -11.93 15.40 -4.88
CA CYS A 87 -12.33 15.90 -3.56
C CYS A 87 -12.39 17.43 -3.55
N CYS A 88 -13.21 18.01 -2.65
CA CYS A 88 -13.37 19.46 -2.56
C CYS A 88 -12.12 20.20 -2.07
N ASN A 89 -11.33 19.55 -1.21
CA ASN A 89 -10.06 20.06 -0.69
C ASN A 89 -9.19 18.88 -0.22
N GLU A 90 -7.91 19.15 0.07
CA GLU A 90 -6.89 18.14 0.35
C GLU A 90 -7.06 17.50 1.73
N LEU A 91 -7.54 18.26 2.71
CA LEU A 91 -7.89 17.73 4.03
C LEU A 91 -8.95 16.62 3.91
N ASN A 92 -10.01 16.90 3.14
CA ASN A 92 -11.08 15.94 2.87
C ASN A 92 -10.58 14.76 2.04
N ALA A 93 -9.68 14.99 1.07
CA ALA A 93 -9.06 13.91 0.31
C ALA A 93 -8.26 12.96 1.20
N GLY A 94 -7.49 13.50 2.14
CA GLY A 94 -6.74 12.72 3.12
C GLY A 94 -7.65 11.90 4.04
N TYR A 95 -8.72 12.49 4.59
CA TYR A 95 -9.65 11.74 5.43
C TYR A 95 -10.53 10.75 4.66
N ALA A 96 -10.83 11.01 3.40
CA ALA A 96 -11.45 10.02 2.52
C ALA A 96 -10.54 8.82 2.32
N ALA A 97 -9.24 9.04 2.12
CA ALA A 97 -8.24 7.97 2.06
C ALA A 97 -8.08 7.22 3.40
N ASP A 98 -8.14 7.91 4.55
CA ASP A 98 -8.17 7.30 5.89
C ASP A 98 -9.37 6.35 6.05
N GLY A 99 -10.57 6.85 5.77
CA GLY A 99 -11.80 6.05 5.84
C GLY A 99 -11.77 4.86 4.87
N TYR A 100 -11.26 5.07 3.66
CA TYR A 100 -11.06 4.00 2.69
C TYR A 100 -10.07 2.94 3.19
N ALA A 101 -8.95 3.34 3.80
CA ALA A 101 -7.97 2.43 4.38
C ALA A 101 -8.55 1.59 5.53
N ARG A 102 -9.51 2.12 6.30
CA ARG A 102 -10.24 1.34 7.32
C ARG A 102 -11.09 0.23 6.71
N ALA A 103 -11.73 0.49 5.57
CA ALA A 103 -12.62 -0.45 4.90
C ALA A 103 -11.88 -1.46 4.02
N ARG A 104 -10.83 -1.03 3.32
CA ARG A 104 -10.16 -1.78 2.25
C ARG A 104 -8.75 -2.23 2.61
N GLY A 105 -8.23 -1.75 3.74
CA GLY A 105 -6.92 -2.12 4.29
C GLY A 105 -5.80 -1.17 3.90
N VAL A 106 -5.90 -0.48 2.76
CA VAL A 106 -4.94 0.53 2.27
C VAL A 106 -5.69 1.66 1.59
N GLY A 107 -5.21 2.90 1.72
CA GLY A 107 -5.77 4.06 1.04
C GLY A 107 -4.68 4.88 0.35
N ALA A 108 -5.07 5.69 -0.63
CA ALA A 108 -4.15 6.59 -1.32
C ALA A 108 -4.83 7.93 -1.61
N CYS A 109 -4.06 9.01 -1.50
CA CYS A 109 -4.49 10.34 -1.92
C CYS A 109 -3.40 11.02 -2.76
N ALA A 110 -3.82 11.90 -3.67
CA ALA A 110 -2.94 12.65 -4.56
C ALA A 110 -3.23 14.16 -4.47
N VAL A 111 -2.23 14.95 -4.09
CA VAL A 111 -2.35 16.41 -3.86
C VAL A 111 -1.22 17.16 -4.55
N THR A 112 -1.35 18.48 -4.69
CA THR A 112 -0.30 19.32 -5.28
C THR A 112 0.72 19.76 -4.24
N PHE A 113 1.88 20.23 -4.72
CA PHE A 113 3.02 20.63 -3.90
C PHE A 113 2.67 21.73 -2.90
N THR A 114 3.19 21.61 -1.68
CA THR A 114 3.15 22.58 -0.56
C THR A 114 1.75 23.02 -0.13
N VAL A 115 0.97 23.75 -0.94
CA VAL A 115 -0.38 24.20 -0.55
C VAL A 115 -1.31 23.02 -0.29
N GLY A 116 -1.24 21.99 -1.14
CA GLY A 116 -2.01 20.76 -0.97
C GLY A 116 -1.40 19.84 0.09
N GLY A 117 -0.09 19.66 0.03
CA GLY A 117 0.70 18.92 1.01
C GLY A 117 0.48 19.32 2.46
N LEU A 118 0.57 20.62 2.77
CA LEU A 118 0.39 21.13 4.13
C LEU A 118 -1.06 21.02 4.60
N SER A 119 -2.03 21.08 3.69
CA SER A 119 -3.46 20.89 3.97
C SER A 119 -3.78 19.43 4.30
N VAL A 120 -3.24 18.46 3.54
CA VAL A 120 -3.46 17.02 3.80
C VAL A 120 -2.71 16.50 5.03
N LEU A 121 -1.66 17.20 5.49
CA LEU A 121 -0.80 16.80 6.59
C LEU A 121 -1.57 16.39 7.86
N ASN A 122 -2.65 17.10 8.19
CA ASN A 122 -3.47 16.78 9.37
C ASN A 122 -4.15 15.40 9.23
N ALA A 123 -4.69 15.09 8.06
CA ALA A 123 -5.29 13.77 7.80
C ALA A 123 -4.23 12.66 7.85
N ILE A 124 -3.02 12.92 7.36
CA ILE A 124 -1.91 11.96 7.41
C ILE A 124 -1.45 11.71 8.86
N ALA A 125 -1.36 12.74 9.69
CA ALA A 125 -1.11 12.58 11.12
C ALA A 125 -2.21 11.74 11.80
N GLY A 126 -3.48 11.93 11.41
CA GLY A 126 -4.60 11.10 11.83
C GLY A 126 -4.42 9.62 11.45
N ALA A 127 -4.10 9.35 10.20
CA ALA A 127 -3.82 7.99 9.71
C ALA A 127 -2.64 7.34 10.46
N TYR A 128 -1.61 8.13 10.81
CA TYR A 128 -0.48 7.67 11.62
C TYR A 128 -0.92 7.27 13.02
N SER A 129 -1.73 8.09 13.70
CA SER A 129 -2.28 7.79 15.03
C SER A 129 -3.08 6.48 15.02
N GLU A 130 -3.85 6.27 13.96
CA GLU A 130 -4.82 5.19 13.82
C GLU A 130 -4.23 3.90 13.21
N ASN A 131 -2.93 3.89 12.90
CA ASN A 131 -2.21 2.78 12.29
C ASN A 131 -2.86 2.36 10.96
N LEU A 132 -3.00 3.32 10.06
CA LEU A 132 -3.54 3.11 8.72
C LEU A 132 -2.44 3.30 7.67
N PRO A 133 -2.27 2.33 6.74
CA PRO A 133 -1.38 2.52 5.61
C PRO A 133 -2.07 3.41 4.57
N VAL A 134 -1.78 4.70 4.64
CA VAL A 134 -2.20 5.70 3.65
C VAL A 134 -1.00 6.15 2.84
N ILE A 135 -1.07 6.01 1.52
CA ILE A 135 -0.04 6.43 0.58
C ILE A 135 -0.38 7.87 0.15
N CYS A 136 0.32 8.84 0.73
CA CYS A 136 0.17 10.26 0.40
C CYS A 136 1.09 10.62 -0.76
N ILE A 137 0.51 10.95 -1.91
CA ILE A 137 1.25 11.30 -3.12
C ILE A 137 1.13 12.81 -3.33
N ALA A 138 2.26 13.51 -3.27
CA ALA A 138 2.35 14.93 -3.59
C ALA A 138 3.01 15.10 -4.97
N GLY A 139 2.41 15.92 -5.83
CA GLY A 139 3.14 16.49 -6.97
C GLY A 139 4.29 17.32 -6.43
N GLY A 140 5.47 17.19 -7.03
CA GLY A 140 6.68 17.90 -6.63
C GLY A 140 7.18 18.86 -7.72
N PRO A 141 8.10 19.78 -7.37
CA PRO A 141 8.79 20.64 -8.32
C PRO A 141 9.44 19.87 -9.47
N ASN A 142 9.70 20.56 -10.58
CA ASN A 142 10.47 20.00 -11.68
C ASN A 142 11.84 19.54 -11.17
N SER A 143 12.28 18.35 -11.58
CA SER A 143 13.56 17.79 -11.15
C SER A 143 14.75 18.73 -11.43
N ASN A 144 14.66 19.56 -12.48
CA ASN A 144 15.69 20.54 -12.86
C ASN A 144 15.74 21.79 -11.98
N ASP A 145 14.72 22.06 -11.16
CA ASP A 145 14.70 23.23 -10.28
C ASP A 145 15.46 22.96 -8.96
N TYR A 146 15.64 21.69 -8.57
CA TYR A 146 16.44 21.32 -7.41
C TYR A 146 17.90 21.75 -7.59
N GLY A 147 18.49 22.35 -6.54
CA GLY A 147 19.86 22.87 -6.59
C GLY A 147 20.02 24.20 -7.32
N THR A 148 18.91 24.81 -7.77
CA THR A 148 18.89 26.17 -8.34
C THR A 148 18.35 27.18 -7.32
N ASN A 149 18.61 28.47 -7.56
CA ASN A 149 18.04 29.57 -6.74
C ASN A 149 16.66 30.01 -7.23
N ARG A 150 15.91 29.15 -7.92
CA ARG A 150 14.58 29.47 -8.43
C ARG A 150 13.56 29.49 -7.30
N ILE A 151 12.68 30.48 -7.35
CA ILE A 151 11.51 30.57 -6.49
C ILE A 151 10.32 30.12 -7.34
N LEU A 152 9.60 29.13 -6.85
CA LEU A 152 8.44 28.58 -7.55
C LEU A 152 7.15 29.06 -6.89
N HIS A 153 6.09 29.18 -7.69
CA HIS A 153 4.75 29.32 -7.16
C HIS A 153 4.40 28.11 -6.26
N HIS A 154 3.47 28.32 -5.35
CA HIS A 154 3.16 27.41 -4.22
C HIS A 154 4.26 27.26 -3.16
N THR A 155 5.41 27.92 -3.27
CA THR A 155 6.41 27.98 -2.17
C THR A 155 6.26 29.27 -1.35
N ILE A 156 6.93 29.33 -0.20
CA ILE A 156 6.95 30.53 0.67
C ILE A 156 7.92 31.63 0.19
N GLY A 157 8.39 31.58 -1.05
CA GLY A 157 9.31 32.58 -1.60
C GLY A 157 10.79 32.32 -1.30
N ILE A 158 11.16 31.08 -0.92
CA ILE A 158 12.53 30.67 -0.61
C ILE A 158 12.90 29.50 -1.54
N PRO A 159 14.12 29.44 -2.10
CA PRO A 159 14.60 28.33 -2.92
C PRO A 159 14.92 27.07 -2.07
N ASP A 160 14.01 26.68 -1.17
CA ASP A 160 14.10 25.48 -0.35
C ASP A 160 12.81 24.66 -0.50
N PHE A 161 12.88 23.61 -1.32
CA PHE A 161 11.75 22.70 -1.56
C PHE A 161 11.65 21.55 -0.52
N SER A 162 12.54 21.52 0.48
CA SER A 162 12.52 20.48 1.52
C SER A 162 11.50 20.75 2.64
N GLN A 163 10.85 21.92 2.63
CA GLN A 163 9.96 22.35 3.70
C GLN A 163 8.79 21.39 3.92
N GLU A 164 8.08 21.04 2.85
CA GLU A 164 6.99 20.07 2.91
C GLU A 164 7.49 18.72 3.44
N LEU A 165 8.60 18.21 2.90
CA LEU A 165 9.21 16.95 3.36
C LEU A 165 9.48 16.96 4.88
N ARG A 166 10.04 18.05 5.42
CA ARG A 166 10.32 18.18 6.86
C ARG A 166 9.05 18.08 7.70
N CYS A 167 7.92 18.60 7.23
CA CYS A 167 6.63 18.48 7.91
C CYS A 167 6.14 17.04 7.93
N PHE A 168 6.32 16.28 6.84
CA PHE A 168 5.88 14.89 6.76
C PHE A 168 6.76 13.91 7.56
N GLN A 169 8.05 14.21 7.75
CA GLN A 169 9.00 13.34 8.45
C GLN A 169 8.54 12.89 9.84
N THR A 170 7.82 13.75 10.57
CA THR A 170 7.35 13.46 11.94
C THR A 170 6.03 12.68 11.99
N VAL A 171 5.30 12.61 10.88
CA VAL A 171 3.93 12.04 10.81
C VAL A 171 3.79 10.90 9.80
N THR A 172 4.89 10.40 9.26
CA THR A 172 4.93 9.26 8.32
C THR A 172 6.07 8.31 8.66
N CYS A 173 5.94 7.03 8.32
CA CYS A 173 6.98 6.03 8.61
C CYS A 173 8.11 5.99 7.57
N HIS A 174 7.85 6.51 6.37
CA HIS A 174 8.81 6.60 5.29
C HIS A 174 8.43 7.76 4.38
N GLN A 175 9.45 8.41 3.81
CA GLN A 175 9.29 9.50 2.87
C GLN A 175 10.22 9.26 1.69
N ALA A 176 9.72 9.43 0.46
CA ALA A 176 10.56 9.42 -0.73
C ALA A 176 10.27 10.66 -1.58
N VAL A 177 11.35 11.24 -2.13
CA VAL A 177 11.28 12.35 -3.08
C VAL A 177 11.91 11.88 -4.37
N VAL A 178 11.06 11.61 -5.36
CA VAL A 178 11.41 11.04 -6.65
C VAL A 178 11.80 12.17 -7.60
N THR A 179 13.12 12.42 -7.70
CA THR A 179 13.72 13.42 -8.60
C THR A 179 14.48 12.80 -9.77
N ASN A 180 14.80 11.50 -9.71
CA ASN A 180 15.44 10.73 -10.79
C ASN A 180 14.64 9.46 -11.09
N LEU A 181 14.56 9.07 -12.36
CA LEU A 181 13.87 7.88 -12.85
C LEU A 181 14.63 6.58 -12.54
N ASP A 182 15.96 6.63 -12.42
CA ASP A 182 16.79 5.44 -12.12
C ASP A 182 16.40 4.80 -10.78
N ASP A 183 16.25 5.64 -9.74
CA ASP A 183 15.95 5.19 -8.37
C ASP A 183 14.45 5.11 -8.07
N ALA A 184 13.61 5.66 -8.96
CA ALA A 184 12.18 5.85 -8.71
C ALA A 184 11.45 4.53 -8.42
N HIS A 185 11.82 3.46 -9.11
CA HIS A 185 11.24 2.13 -8.91
C HIS A 185 11.47 1.63 -7.48
N GLU A 186 12.71 1.71 -6.98
CA GLU A 186 13.05 1.26 -5.63
C GLU A 186 12.40 2.15 -4.56
N GLN A 187 12.40 3.47 -4.77
CA GLN A 187 11.81 4.43 -3.85
C GLN A 187 10.31 4.21 -3.66
N ILE A 188 9.56 4.02 -4.75
CA ILE A 188 8.12 3.77 -4.71
C ILE A 188 7.83 2.42 -4.02
N ASP A 189 8.51 1.36 -4.44
CA ASP A 189 8.29 0.02 -3.88
C ASP A 189 8.62 -0.03 -2.38
N THR A 190 9.72 0.61 -1.98
CA THR A 190 10.14 0.69 -0.57
C THR A 190 9.14 1.47 0.27
N ALA A 191 8.63 2.59 -0.24
CA ALA A 191 7.61 3.38 0.46
C ALA A 191 6.33 2.57 0.65
N ILE A 192 5.81 1.97 -0.42
CA ILE A 192 4.56 1.18 -0.37
C ILE A 192 4.73 -0.04 0.54
N ALA A 193 5.86 -0.76 0.43
CA ALA A 193 6.14 -1.92 1.29
C ALA A 193 6.25 -1.53 2.77
N THR A 194 6.89 -0.39 3.06
CA THR A 194 7.04 0.11 4.43
C THR A 194 5.70 0.57 5.00
N ALA A 195 4.84 1.21 4.20
CA ALA A 195 3.49 1.60 4.60
C ALA A 195 2.69 0.39 5.06
N LEU A 196 2.65 -0.66 4.23
CA LEU A 196 1.90 -1.89 4.51
C LEU A 196 2.48 -2.67 5.69
N ARG A 197 3.81 -2.80 5.76
CA ARG A 197 4.51 -3.55 6.82
C ARG A 197 4.30 -2.93 8.19
N GLU A 198 4.43 -1.61 8.29
CA GLU A 198 4.25 -0.90 9.57
C GLU A 198 2.79 -0.52 9.84
N SER A 199 1.91 -0.65 8.84
CA SER A 199 0.54 -0.13 8.87
C SER A 199 0.53 1.34 9.29
N LYS A 200 1.35 2.14 8.60
CA LYS A 200 1.55 3.58 8.84
C LYS A 200 1.55 4.32 7.50
N PRO A 201 1.22 5.61 7.50
CA PRO A 201 1.23 6.39 6.28
C PRO A 201 2.65 6.68 5.79
N VAL A 202 2.76 6.88 4.48
CA VAL A 202 4.00 7.25 3.78
C VAL A 202 3.77 8.45 2.90
N TYR A 203 4.84 9.22 2.68
CA TYR A 203 4.84 10.39 1.82
C TYR A 203 5.69 10.11 0.57
N LEU A 204 5.12 10.35 -0.61
CA LEU A 204 5.76 10.25 -1.90
C LEU A 204 5.65 11.59 -2.61
N SER A 205 6.77 12.27 -2.83
CA SER A 205 6.84 13.46 -3.67
C SER A 205 7.35 13.07 -5.05
N ILE A 206 6.62 13.40 -6.12
CA ILE A 206 6.99 13.02 -7.49
C ILE A 206 7.14 14.28 -8.32
N SER A 207 8.36 14.53 -8.82
CA SER A 207 8.63 15.67 -9.70
C SER A 207 7.73 15.68 -10.93
N CYS A 208 7.04 16.81 -11.18
CA CYS A 208 5.97 16.93 -12.15
C CYS A 208 6.33 16.58 -13.61
N ASN A 209 7.62 16.66 -13.97
CA ASN A 209 8.14 16.37 -15.31
C ASN A 209 8.48 14.90 -15.54
N LEU A 210 8.48 14.05 -14.50
CA LEU A 210 8.90 12.65 -14.60
C LEU A 210 7.80 11.64 -14.97
N PRO A 211 6.51 11.79 -14.55
CA PRO A 211 5.49 10.76 -14.75
C PRO A 211 5.34 10.24 -16.18
N GLY A 212 5.45 11.12 -17.18
CA GLY A 212 5.28 10.79 -18.60
C GLY A 212 6.57 10.49 -19.37
N LEU A 213 7.73 10.51 -18.71
CA LEU A 213 9.00 10.19 -19.38
C LEU A 213 9.16 8.67 -19.50
N PRO A 214 9.43 8.14 -20.71
CA PRO A 214 9.73 6.73 -20.88
C PRO A 214 11.10 6.41 -20.27
N HIS A 215 11.20 5.32 -19.51
CA HIS A 215 12.46 4.88 -18.92
C HIS A 215 12.66 3.36 -19.02
N PRO A 216 13.87 2.87 -19.36
CA PRO A 216 14.16 1.44 -19.45
C PRO A 216 13.75 0.63 -18.22
N THR A 217 13.89 1.21 -17.02
CA THR A 217 13.51 0.59 -15.73
C THR A 217 12.04 0.16 -15.68
N PHE A 218 11.15 0.81 -16.43
CA PHE A 218 9.70 0.52 -16.44
C PHE A 218 9.25 -0.33 -17.64
N THR A 219 10.17 -0.74 -18.51
CA THR A 219 9.84 -1.50 -19.74
C THR A 219 9.46 -2.95 -19.46
N ARG A 220 9.84 -3.49 -18.30
CA ARG A 220 9.49 -4.86 -17.91
C ARG A 220 8.17 -4.83 -17.16
N ASP A 221 7.35 -5.86 -17.37
CA ASP A 221 6.19 -6.08 -16.52
C ASP A 221 6.65 -6.08 -15.06
N PRO A 222 6.02 -5.27 -14.19
CA PRO A 222 6.48 -5.14 -12.83
C PRO A 222 6.41 -6.50 -12.16
N VAL A 223 7.54 -6.95 -11.59
CA VAL A 223 7.58 -8.14 -10.73
C VAL A 223 6.43 -8.01 -9.73
N PRO A 224 5.54 -9.02 -9.60
CA PRO A 224 4.38 -8.92 -8.73
C PRO A 224 4.78 -8.40 -7.36
N PHE A 225 4.08 -7.38 -6.86
CA PHE A 225 4.41 -6.77 -5.58
C PHE A 225 4.32 -7.85 -4.48
N PHE A 226 5.44 -8.14 -3.83
CA PHE A 226 5.53 -9.19 -2.83
C PHE A 226 5.91 -8.60 -1.47
N LEU A 227 4.98 -8.67 -0.52
CA LEU A 227 5.24 -8.35 0.87
C LEU A 227 5.53 -9.65 1.62
N ALA A 228 6.77 -9.84 2.06
CA ALA A 228 7.14 -11.01 2.85
C ALA A 228 6.29 -11.08 4.12
N PRO A 229 5.65 -12.23 4.42
CA PRO A 229 4.86 -12.37 5.63
C PRO A 229 5.77 -12.27 6.86
N ARG A 230 5.32 -11.56 7.90
CA ARG A 230 6.00 -11.56 9.20
C ARG A 230 5.83 -12.95 9.82
N MET A 231 6.93 -13.71 9.86
CA MET A 231 6.97 -15.01 10.52
C MET A 231 7.52 -14.85 11.94
N SER A 232 6.79 -15.39 12.91
CA SER A 232 7.28 -15.49 14.28
C SER A 232 8.39 -16.54 14.37
N ASN A 233 9.40 -16.28 15.20
CA ASN A 233 10.40 -17.29 15.55
C ASN A 233 9.72 -18.42 16.33
N LYS A 234 9.91 -19.68 15.90
CA LYS A 234 9.23 -20.84 16.48
C LYS A 234 9.53 -21.03 17.97
N MET A 235 10.81 -20.99 18.36
CA MET A 235 11.21 -21.15 19.76
C MET A 235 10.66 -20.02 20.64
N GLY A 236 10.72 -18.78 20.15
CA GLY A 236 10.18 -17.63 20.86
C GLY A 236 8.67 -17.69 21.02
N LEU A 237 7.95 -18.18 20.00
CA LEU A 237 6.50 -18.38 20.06
C LEU A 237 6.13 -19.45 21.09
N GLU A 238 6.80 -20.60 21.06
CA GLU A 238 6.56 -21.71 22.01
C GLU A 238 6.81 -21.26 23.45
N ALA A 239 7.93 -20.59 23.71
CA ALA A 239 8.25 -20.07 25.04
C ALA A 239 7.24 -19.03 25.53
N ALA A 240 6.76 -18.13 24.65
CA ALA A 240 5.75 -17.14 25.00
C ALA A 240 4.39 -17.78 25.33
N VAL A 241 4.00 -18.82 24.58
CA VAL A 241 2.77 -19.58 24.83
C VAL A 241 2.86 -20.31 26.17
N GLU A 242 3.94 -21.02 26.44
CA GLU A 242 4.14 -21.75 27.69
C GLU A 242 4.09 -20.82 28.92
N ALA A 243 4.82 -19.71 28.88
CA ALA A 243 4.79 -18.71 29.95
C ALA A 243 3.39 -18.11 30.16
N THR A 244 2.65 -17.86 29.07
CA THR A 244 1.28 -17.31 29.14
C THR A 244 0.31 -18.33 29.76
N VAL A 245 0.41 -19.60 29.38
CA VAL A 245 -0.42 -20.67 29.95
C VAL A 245 -0.13 -20.86 31.44
N GLU A 246 1.14 -20.86 31.84
CA GLU A 246 1.51 -20.95 33.26
C GLU A 246 0.95 -19.77 34.08
N PHE A 247 0.99 -18.56 33.52
CA PHE A 247 0.42 -17.36 34.14
C PHE A 247 -1.10 -17.46 34.28
N LEU A 248 -1.80 -17.87 33.21
CA LEU A 248 -3.26 -17.98 33.19
C LEU A 248 -3.78 -19.10 34.09
N ASN A 249 -3.08 -20.24 34.18
CA ASN A 249 -3.45 -21.36 35.06
C ASN A 249 -3.38 -20.99 36.56
N LYS A 250 -2.56 -20.00 36.93
CA LYS A 250 -2.48 -19.48 38.30
C LYS A 250 -3.57 -18.43 38.59
N ALA A 251 -4.26 -17.92 37.56
CA ALA A 251 -5.26 -16.88 37.71
C ALA A 251 -6.64 -17.46 38.08
N VAL A 252 -7.33 -16.82 39.02
CA VAL A 252 -8.63 -17.30 39.54
C VAL A 252 -9.80 -16.92 38.61
N LYS A 253 -9.77 -15.72 38.02
CA LYS A 253 -10.80 -15.20 37.10
C LYS A 253 -10.16 -14.29 36.03
N PRO A 254 -9.40 -14.86 35.08
CA PRO A 254 -8.80 -14.07 34.01
C PRO A 254 -9.87 -13.46 33.09
N VAL A 255 -9.61 -12.25 32.61
CA VAL A 255 -10.45 -11.55 31.63
C VAL A 255 -9.59 -11.09 30.47
N LEU A 256 -10.01 -11.41 29.25
CA LEU A 256 -9.32 -10.99 28.03
C LEU A 256 -9.77 -9.57 27.66
N VAL A 257 -8.83 -8.70 27.29
CA VAL A 257 -9.14 -7.32 26.87
C VAL A 257 -8.71 -7.11 25.43
N ALA A 258 -9.68 -6.93 24.54
CA ALA A 258 -9.43 -6.64 23.12
C ALA A 258 -9.09 -5.15 22.93
N GLY A 259 -7.89 -4.88 22.42
CA GLY A 259 -7.38 -3.53 22.13
C GLY A 259 -7.49 -3.11 20.66
N PRO A 260 -7.27 -1.83 20.34
CA PRO A 260 -7.47 -1.27 19.00
C PRO A 260 -6.52 -1.82 17.93
N LYS A 261 -5.36 -2.37 18.33
CA LYS A 261 -4.37 -2.93 17.41
C LYS A 261 -4.75 -4.33 16.88
N LEU A 262 -5.87 -4.90 17.32
CA LEU A 262 -6.33 -6.22 16.86
C LEU A 262 -6.59 -6.25 15.33
N ARG A 263 -7.09 -5.14 14.78
CA ARG A 263 -7.30 -4.95 13.34
C ARG A 263 -5.98 -4.97 12.56
N VAL A 264 -4.99 -4.23 13.05
CA VAL A 264 -3.66 -4.11 12.42
C VAL A 264 -2.96 -5.47 12.39
N ALA A 265 -3.04 -6.22 13.48
CA ALA A 265 -2.49 -7.56 13.58
C ALA A 265 -3.29 -8.62 12.80
N LYS A 266 -4.44 -8.25 12.20
CA LYS A 266 -5.39 -9.19 11.57
C LYS A 266 -5.76 -10.37 12.47
N ALA A 267 -5.77 -10.15 13.79
CA ALA A 267 -5.88 -11.20 14.80
C ALA A 267 -7.29 -11.35 15.39
N GLY A 268 -8.30 -10.74 14.76
CA GLY A 268 -9.69 -10.79 15.24
C GLY A 268 -10.22 -12.22 15.37
N LYS A 269 -10.00 -13.06 14.35
CA LYS A 269 -10.40 -14.48 14.37
C LYS A 269 -9.65 -15.26 15.45
N ALA A 270 -8.32 -15.13 15.49
CA ALA A 270 -7.49 -15.82 16.48
C ALA A 270 -7.85 -15.44 17.92
N PHE A 271 -8.27 -14.19 18.16
CA PHE A 271 -8.77 -13.76 19.47
C PHE A 271 -10.09 -14.46 19.83
N VAL A 272 -11.03 -14.59 18.88
CA VAL A 272 -12.28 -15.34 19.10
C VAL A 272 -11.97 -16.81 19.36
N ASP A 273 -11.09 -17.44 18.58
CA ASP A 273 -10.68 -18.83 18.76
C ASP A 273 -10.08 -19.05 20.17
N LEU A 274 -9.31 -18.08 20.69
CA LEU A 274 -8.77 -18.10 22.06
C LEU A 274 -9.87 -17.98 23.12
N VAL A 275 -10.84 -17.09 22.92
CA VAL A 275 -12.00 -16.93 23.82
C VAL A 275 -12.79 -18.26 23.89
N ASP A 276 -13.08 -18.85 22.73
CA ASP A 276 -13.81 -20.12 22.64
C ASP A 276 -13.08 -21.28 23.32
N ALA A 277 -11.77 -21.40 23.11
CA ALA A 277 -10.96 -22.45 23.70
C ALA A 277 -10.75 -22.29 25.22
N SER A 278 -10.62 -21.05 25.70
CA SER A 278 -10.33 -20.77 27.12
C SER A 278 -11.57 -20.68 28.01
N GLY A 279 -12.73 -20.33 27.43
CA GLY A 279 -13.94 -20.06 28.21
C GLY A 279 -13.89 -18.73 28.98
N TYR A 280 -12.87 -17.90 28.73
CA TYR A 280 -12.67 -16.67 29.50
C TYR A 280 -13.60 -15.54 29.07
N ALA A 281 -14.12 -14.84 30.07
CA ALA A 281 -14.83 -13.61 29.84
C ALA A 281 -13.92 -12.59 29.13
N TYR A 282 -14.49 -11.80 28.22
CA TYR A 282 -13.73 -10.74 27.55
C TYR A 282 -14.45 -9.39 27.58
N ALA A 283 -13.64 -8.33 27.51
CA ALA A 283 -14.05 -6.95 27.36
C ALA A 283 -13.37 -6.33 26.13
N ILE A 284 -13.98 -5.29 25.58
CA ILE A 284 -13.46 -4.57 24.40
C ILE A 284 -13.21 -3.13 24.81
N MET A 285 -12.01 -2.61 24.53
CA MET A 285 -11.72 -1.18 24.72
C MET A 285 -12.62 -0.33 23.80
N PRO A 286 -12.99 0.91 24.18
CA PRO A 286 -13.85 1.75 23.34
C PRO A 286 -13.35 1.92 21.90
N SER A 287 -12.03 2.04 21.71
CA SER A 287 -11.38 2.17 20.39
C SER A 287 -11.29 0.86 19.59
N ALA A 288 -11.65 -0.28 20.17
CA ALA A 288 -11.66 -1.59 19.53
C ALA A 288 -13.07 -2.10 19.22
N LYS A 289 -14.09 -1.25 19.42
CA LYS A 289 -15.49 -1.57 19.19
C LYS A 289 -15.70 -2.07 17.75
N GLY A 290 -16.42 -3.18 17.62
CA GLY A 290 -16.72 -3.80 16.32
C GLY A 290 -15.64 -4.75 15.78
N PHE A 291 -14.48 -4.90 16.43
CA PHE A 291 -13.43 -5.83 15.97
C PHE A 291 -13.67 -7.29 16.36
N VAL A 292 -14.52 -7.53 17.36
CA VAL A 292 -14.90 -8.85 17.85
C VAL A 292 -16.43 -8.90 17.91
N PRO A 293 -17.08 -10.05 17.59
CA PRO A 293 -18.53 -10.18 17.63
C PRO A 293 -19.13 -9.71 18.94
N GLU A 294 -20.26 -8.98 18.88
CA GLU A 294 -20.89 -8.42 20.08
C GLU A 294 -21.89 -9.38 20.73
N THR A 295 -22.33 -10.37 19.97
CA THR A 295 -23.31 -11.38 20.37
C THR A 295 -22.69 -12.58 21.07
N HIS A 296 -21.37 -12.58 21.28
CA HIS A 296 -20.67 -13.71 21.88
C HIS A 296 -21.11 -13.95 23.34
N PRO A 297 -21.42 -15.20 23.75
CA PRO A 297 -21.94 -15.48 25.09
C PRO A 297 -20.97 -15.11 26.22
N GLN A 298 -19.66 -15.16 25.95
CA GLN A 298 -18.62 -14.84 26.94
C GLN A 298 -18.31 -13.34 27.04
N ARG A 299 -19.01 -12.49 26.28
CA ARG A 299 -18.81 -11.03 26.34
C ARG A 299 -19.36 -10.48 27.65
N THR A 300 -18.52 -9.75 28.38
CA THR A 300 -19.00 -8.95 29.51
C THR A 300 -19.79 -7.74 28.98
N ARG A 301 -21.03 -7.55 29.47
CA ARG A 301 -21.81 -6.34 29.11
C ARG A 301 -20.99 -5.10 29.49
N PRO A 302 -21.10 -3.98 28.73
CA PRO A 302 -20.42 -2.76 29.10
C PRO A 302 -20.98 -2.31 30.45
N SER A 303 -20.25 -2.54 31.54
CA SER A 303 -20.35 -1.65 32.68
C SER A 303 -19.75 -0.33 32.22
N SER A 304 -20.38 0.77 32.60
CA SER A 304 -19.89 2.14 32.41
C SER A 304 -18.53 2.44 33.06
N CYS A 305 -17.79 1.40 33.49
CA CYS A 305 -16.42 1.51 33.91
C CYS A 305 -15.54 1.44 32.67
N SER A 306 -15.07 2.61 32.25
CA SER A 306 -13.73 2.75 31.69
C SER A 306 -12.77 1.92 32.54
N LEU A 307 -12.37 0.74 32.06
CA LEU A 307 -11.17 0.06 32.55
C LEU A 307 -10.01 0.97 32.16
N SER A 308 -9.71 1.93 33.04
CA SER A 308 -8.52 2.76 32.97
C SER A 308 -7.34 1.83 33.22
N VAL A 309 -6.80 1.25 32.15
CA VAL A 309 -5.49 0.61 32.20
C VAL A 309 -4.48 1.74 32.40
N SER A 310 -4.15 2.01 33.67
CA SER A 310 -3.04 2.89 34.04
C SER A 310 -1.76 2.29 33.47
N SER A 311 -1.24 2.89 32.40
CA SER A 311 0.11 2.63 31.92
C SER A 311 1.13 3.29 32.86
N SER A 312 1.23 2.81 34.10
CA SER A 312 2.31 3.16 35.01
C SER A 312 3.43 2.12 34.90
N GLY A 313 4.12 2.14 33.76
CA GLY A 313 5.39 1.46 33.54
C GLY A 313 6.49 2.52 33.45
N THR A 314 6.87 3.10 34.59
CA THR A 314 7.96 4.06 34.70
C THR A 314 9.27 3.34 34.40
N ALA A 315 9.81 3.54 33.19
CA ALA A 315 11.20 3.22 32.90
C ALA A 315 12.09 4.17 33.70
N ARG A 316 12.48 3.77 34.92
CA ARG A 316 13.59 4.40 35.64
C ARG A 316 14.88 3.94 34.97
N HIS A 317 15.44 4.79 34.11
CA HIS A 317 16.86 4.70 33.79
C HIS A 317 17.66 5.12 35.03
N SER A 318 18.24 4.12 35.68
CA SER A 318 19.40 4.28 36.56
C SER A 318 20.59 4.63 35.66
N ALA A 319 21.02 5.89 35.71
CA ALA A 319 22.39 6.26 35.37
C ALA A 319 23.23 6.03 36.62
N ALA A 320 24.16 5.08 36.55
CA ALA A 320 25.23 4.91 37.51
C ALA A 320 26.54 4.84 36.71
N SER A 321 27.45 5.74 37.10
CA SER A 321 28.84 5.93 36.64
C SER A 321 29.04 6.62 35.30
#